data_AF-A0A4S4CIV5-F1
#
_entry.id   AF-A0A4S4CIV5-F1
#
_cell.length_a   1.000
_cell.length_b   1.000
_cell.length_c   1.000
_cell.angle_alpha   90.00
_cell.angle_beta   90.00
_cell.angle_gamma   90.00
#
_symmetry.space_group_name_H-M   'P 1'
#
loop_
_entity.id
_entity.type
_entity.pdbx_description
1 polymer ?
#
loop_
_entity_poly.entity_id
_entity_poly.type
_entity_poly.pdbx_seq_one_letter_code
_entity_poly.pdbx_strand_id
1 'polypeptide(L)'
;MRGDANTHAQRNAAQIALLLGETDTAQRDRVIHLLTHVLRAAKTKHLALLLDETLDATSELLADMEKRHLIMLGADGRWVSA
;
A
#
# COMPACT_ATOMS: atom_id res chain seq x y z
N MET A 1 20.44 10.30 31.69
CA MET A 1 19.50 11.20 30.98
C MET A 1 19.89 11.43 29.51
N ARG A 2 20.22 10.38 28.74
CA ARG A 2 20.42 10.42 27.27
C ARG A 2 19.52 9.43 26.52
N GLY A 3 18.90 8.46 27.21
CA GLY A 3 18.01 7.46 26.62
C GLY A 3 16.60 7.98 26.34
N ASP A 4 16.12 8.97 27.10
CA ASP A 4 14.74 9.44 26.97
C ASP A 4 14.54 10.30 25.71
N ALA A 5 15.50 11.18 25.38
CA ALA A 5 15.41 12.04 24.20
C ALA A 5 15.42 11.24 22.87
N ASN A 6 16.21 10.16 22.79
CA ASN A 6 16.28 9.32 21.58
C ASN A 6 14.98 8.52 21.36
N THR A 7 14.34 8.09 22.46
CA THR A 7 13.08 7.35 22.42
C THR A 7 11.91 8.26 22.01
N HIS A 8 11.93 9.53 22.43
CA HIS A 8 10.95 10.53 22.00
C HIS A 8 11.15 10.94 20.54
N ALA A 9 12.39 11.12 20.07
CA ALA A 9 12.68 11.44 18.67
C ALA A 9 12.28 10.31 17.72
N GLN A 10 12.53 9.04 18.08
CA GLN A 10 12.11 7.88 17.29
C GLN A 10 10.59 7.72 17.23
N ARG A 11 9.88 7.97 18.33
CA ARG A 11 8.41 7.97 18.35
C ARG A 11 7.84 9.10 17.50
N ASN A 12 8.41 10.30 17.57
CA ASN A 12 7.95 11.45 16.80
C ASN A 12 8.22 11.26 15.29
N ALA A 13 9.38 10.70 14.91
CA ALA A 13 9.70 10.38 13.52
C ALA A 13 8.71 9.37 12.90
N ALA A 14 8.33 8.33 13.64
CA ALA A 14 7.31 7.37 13.19
C ALA A 14 5.91 7.98 13.09
N GLN A 15 5.57 8.94 13.95
CA GLN A 15 4.29 9.65 13.92
C GLN A 15 4.22 10.69 12.80
N ILE A 16 5.36 11.31 12.45
CA ILE A 16 5.49 12.26 11.35
C ILE A 16 5.45 11.53 9.99
N ALA A 17 6.08 10.37 9.87
CA ALA A 17 5.93 9.43 8.75
C ALA A 17 4.44 9.06 8.51
N LEU A 18 3.70 8.84 9.60
CA LEU A 18 2.26 8.54 9.58
C LEU A 18 1.40 9.69 9.05
N LEU A 19 1.87 10.94 9.15
CA LEU A 19 1.14 12.16 8.78
C LEU A 19 1.50 12.71 7.39
N LEU A 20 2.57 12.22 6.73
CA LEU A 20 3.14 12.84 5.53
C LEU A 20 3.06 12.02 4.22
N GLY A 21 2.35 10.89 4.18
CA GLY A 21 2.14 10.12 2.93
C GLY A 21 3.14 8.98 2.68
N GLU A 22 3.93 8.61 3.69
CA GLU A 22 4.79 7.42 3.63
C GLU A 22 3.99 6.11 3.75
N THR A 23 2.85 6.13 4.46
CA THR A 23 1.94 4.97 4.58
C THR A 23 1.33 4.58 3.24
N ASP A 24 0.90 5.56 2.44
CA ASP A 24 0.33 5.34 1.11
C ASP A 24 1.40 4.78 0.15
N THR A 25 2.63 5.28 0.25
CA THR A 25 3.76 4.76 -0.55
C THR A 25 4.08 3.31 -0.20
N ALA A 26 4.14 2.97 1.11
CA ALA A 26 4.39 1.60 1.56
C ALA A 26 3.28 0.62 1.13
N GLN A 27 2.02 1.05 1.12
CA GLN A 27 0.90 0.23 0.64
C GLN A 27 0.97 0.00 -0.87
N ARG A 28 1.27 1.03 -1.66
CA ARG A 28 1.46 0.92 -3.11
C ARG A 28 2.59 -0.05 -3.45
N ASP A 29 3.74 0.08 -2.78
CA ASP A 29 4.89 -0.82 -2.98
C ASP A 29 4.52 -2.27 -2.66
N ARG A 30 3.73 -2.48 -1.60
CA ARG A 30 3.24 -3.81 -1.24
C ARG A 30 2.28 -4.38 -2.29
N VAL A 31 1.39 -3.57 -2.85
CA VAL A 31 0.52 -3.99 -3.96
C VAL A 31 1.34 -4.40 -5.18
N ILE A 32 2.32 -3.57 -5.58
CA ILE A 32 3.22 -3.88 -6.70
C ILE A 32 3.94 -5.19 -6.42
N HIS A 33 4.54 -5.35 -5.24
CA HIS A 33 5.23 -6.59 -4.87
C HIS A 33 4.31 -7.82 -4.95
N LEU A 34 3.10 -7.74 -4.42
CA LEU A 34 2.12 -8.83 -4.48
C LEU A 34 1.75 -9.19 -5.92
N LEU A 35 1.53 -8.19 -6.78
CA LEU A 35 1.16 -8.42 -8.17
C LEU A 35 2.33 -8.94 -9.00
N THR A 36 3.54 -8.41 -8.82
CA THR A 36 4.71 -8.81 -9.61
C THR A 36 5.28 -10.17 -9.19
N HIS A 37 5.37 -10.44 -7.88
CA HIS A 37 6.13 -11.60 -7.37
C HIS A 37 5.29 -12.74 -6.81
N VAL A 38 4.08 -12.46 -6.32
CA VAL A 38 3.27 -13.47 -5.59
C VAL A 38 2.11 -13.97 -6.44
N LEU A 39 1.29 -13.06 -6.95
CA LEU A 39 -0.02 -13.39 -7.52
C LEU A 39 -0.06 -13.35 -9.05
N ARG A 40 0.82 -12.58 -9.71
CA ARG A 40 0.78 -12.20 -11.14
C ARG A 40 -0.48 -11.42 -11.56
N ALA A 41 -1.66 -11.82 -11.09
CA ALA A 41 -2.94 -11.15 -11.29
C ALA A 41 -3.91 -11.43 -10.12
N ALA A 42 -4.55 -10.40 -9.56
CA ALA A 42 -5.40 -10.54 -8.37
C ALA A 42 -6.70 -9.74 -8.43
N LYS A 43 -7.79 -10.28 -7.86
CA LYS A 43 -9.04 -9.53 -7.66
C LYS A 43 -8.90 -8.60 -6.45
N THR A 44 -9.60 -7.47 -6.45
CA THR A 44 -9.61 -6.49 -5.34
C THR A 44 -9.81 -7.14 -3.97
N LYS A 45 -10.76 -8.08 -3.86
CA LYS A 45 -11.03 -8.78 -2.59
C LYS A 45 -9.86 -9.58 -2.03
N HIS A 46 -9.01 -10.13 -2.90
CA HIS A 46 -7.82 -10.86 -2.46
C HIS A 46 -6.72 -9.91 -2.01
N LEU A 47 -6.58 -8.76 -2.68
CA LEU A 47 -5.64 -7.72 -2.27
C LEU A 47 -6.03 -7.11 -0.93
N ALA A 48 -7.31 -6.81 -0.72
CA ALA A 48 -7.81 -6.29 0.56
C ALA A 48 -7.47 -7.22 1.74
N LEU A 49 -7.66 -8.52 1.56
CA LEU A 49 -7.32 -9.52 2.58
C LEU A 49 -5.81 -9.61 2.87
N LEU A 50 -4.95 -9.41 1.87
CA LEU A 50 -3.49 -9.48 2.03
C LEU A 50 -2.88 -8.18 2.56
N LEU A 51 -3.57 -7.06 2.35
CA LEU A 51 -3.20 -5.75 2.88
C LEU A 51 -3.73 -5.51 4.29
N ASP A 52 -4.64 -6.36 4.77
CA ASP A 52 -5.40 -6.17 6.03
C ASP A 52 -6.21 -4.87 6.02
N GLU A 53 -6.87 -4.61 4.88
CA GLU A 53 -7.59 -3.36 4.60
C GLU A 53 -9.04 -3.65 4.19
N THR A 54 -9.89 -2.62 4.27
CA THR A 54 -11.27 -2.73 3.80
C THR A 54 -11.34 -2.82 2.27
N LEU A 55 -12.43 -3.40 1.74
CA LEU A 55 -12.66 -3.47 0.29
C LEU A 55 -12.74 -2.08 -0.35
N ASP A 56 -13.34 -1.12 0.34
CA ASP A 56 -13.53 0.25 -0.17
C ASP A 56 -12.18 0.98 -0.22
N ALA A 57 -11.41 0.97 0.88
CA ALA A 57 -10.07 1.57 0.92
C ALA A 57 -9.13 0.93 -0.11
N THR A 58 -9.18 -0.40 -0.27
CA THR A 58 -8.40 -1.09 -1.30
C THR A 58 -8.83 -0.70 -2.70
N SER A 59 -10.14 -0.53 -2.95
CA SER A 59 -10.64 -0.11 -4.27
C SER A 59 -10.18 1.30 -4.62
N GLU A 60 -10.21 2.23 -3.66
CA GLU A 60 -9.71 3.59 -3.83
C GLU A 60 -8.20 3.61 -4.12
N LEU A 61 -7.42 2.84 -3.35
CA LEU A 61 -5.97 2.69 -3.56
C LEU A 61 -5.66 2.17 -4.97
N LEU A 62 -6.33 1.11 -5.42
CA LEU A 62 -6.09 0.52 -6.74
C LEU A 62 -6.49 1.48 -7.87
N ALA A 63 -7.59 2.23 -7.70
CA ALA A 63 -7.99 3.25 -8.67
C ALA A 63 -6.98 4.41 -8.75
N ASP A 64 -6.40 4.85 -7.63
CA ASP A 64 -5.32 5.85 -7.64
C ASP A 64 -4.04 5.30 -8.31
N MET A 65 -3.66 4.06 -8.01
CA MET A 65 -2.51 3.40 -8.64
C MET A 65 -2.69 3.21 -10.16
N GLU A 66 -3.91 2.89 -10.61
CA GLU A 66 -4.25 2.78 -12.04
C GLU A 66 -4.11 4.12 -12.76
N LYS A 67 -4.62 5.21 -12.17
CA LYS A 67 -4.47 6.58 -12.72
C LYS A 67 -3.02 7.00 -12.84
N ARG A 68 -2.15 6.48 -11.97
CA ARG A 68 -0.69 6.70 -11.99
C ARG A 68 0.05 5.73 -12.92
N HIS A 69 -0.68 4.84 -13.60
CA HIS A 69 -0.13 3.82 -14.49
C HIS A 69 0.83 2.83 -13.81
N LEU A 70 0.65 2.56 -12.50
CA LEU A 70 1.45 1.58 -11.75
C LEU A 70 0.90 0.15 -11.90
N ILE A 71 -0.40 0.04 -12.11
CA ILE A 71 -1.14 -1.21 -12.27
C ILE A 71 -2.21 -1.03 -13.35
N MET A 72 -2.75 -2.14 -13.84
CA MET A 72 -3.83 -2.16 -14.83
C MET A 72 -4.93 -3.11 -14.39
N LEU A 73 -6.19 -2.76 -14.67
CA LEU A 73 -7.32 -3.66 -14.54
C LEU A 73 -7.55 -4.44 -15.85
N GLY A 74 -7.34 -5.75 -15.80
CA GLY A 74 -7.66 -6.64 -16.91
C GLY A 74 -9.17 -6.77 -17.15
N ALA A 75 -9.55 -7.12 -18.38
CA ALA A 75 -10.95 -7.34 -18.75
C ALA A 75 -11.64 -8.48 -17.97
N ASP A 76 -10.86 -9.35 -17.33
CA ASP A 76 -11.33 -10.43 -16.45
C ASP A 76 -11.56 -9.97 -14.99
N GLY A 77 -11.40 -8.67 -14.73
CA GLY A 77 -11.58 -8.05 -13.41
C GLY A 77 -10.42 -8.33 -12.44
N ARG A 78 -9.21 -8.62 -12.95
CA ARG A 78 -8.00 -8.77 -12.14
C ARG A 78 -7.02 -7.64 -12.37
N TRP A 79 -6.42 -7.19 -11.27
CA TRP A 79 -5.32 -6.23 -11.26
C TRP A 79 -4.01 -6.93 -11.56
N VAL A 80 -3.15 -6.27 -12.35
CA VAL A 80 -1.79 -6.68 -12.69
C VAL A 80 -0.84 -5.50 -12.52
N SER A 81 0.45 -5.75 -12.25
CA SER A 81 1.46 -4.69 -12.31
C SER A 81 1.66 -4.23 -13.76
N ALA A 82 1.88 -2.93 -13.96
CA ALA A 82 2.23 -2.37 -15.27
C ALA A 82 3.62 -2.80 -15.76
#